data_AF-A0A933V767-F1
#
_entry.id   AF-A0A933V767-F1
#
_cell.length_a   1.000
_cell.length_b   1.000
_cell.length_c   1.000
_cell.angle_alpha   90.00
_cell.angle_beta   90.00
_cell.angle_gamma   90.00
#
_symmetry.space_group_name_H-M   'P 1'
#
loop_
_entity.id
_entity.type
_entity.pdbx_description
1 polymer ?
#
loop_
_entity_poly.entity_id
_entity_poly.type
_entity_poly.pdbx_seq_one_letter_code
_entity_poly.pdbx_strand_id
1 'polypeptide(L)' 'MRIAAVQMIAGPDVAPNLDTAARLIGAAAARGARLVALPEYFPLIGASDQVRLAARESHGGGPLQDFLAGMARR' A
#
# COMPACT_ATOMS: atom_id res chain seq x y z
N MET A 1 -9.35 -14.18 -15.05
CA MET A 1 -9.11 -13.40 -13.81
C MET A 1 -8.68 -12.00 -14.20
N ARG A 2 -9.26 -10.92 -13.64
CA ARG A 2 -8.84 -9.53 -13.92
C ARG A 2 -7.80 -9.09 -12.89
N ILE A 3 -6.72 -8.48 -13.35
CA ILE A 3 -5.61 -8.00 -12.53
C ILE A 3 -5.45 -6.50 -12.76
N ALA A 4 -5.01 -5.76 -11.74
CA ALA A 4 -4.64 -4.35 -11.84
C ALA A 4 -3.23 -4.12 -11.30
N ALA A 5 -2.42 -3.36 -12.04
CA ALA A 5 -1.19 -2.78 -11.52
C ALA A 5 -1.46 -1.31 -11.16
N VAL A 6 -1.15 -0.93 -9.93
CA VAL A 6 -1.33 0.43 -9.42
C VAL A 6 -0.04 1.21 -9.65
N GLN A 7 -0.19 2.44 -10.15
CA GLN A 7 0.88 3.43 -10.17
C GLN A 7 0.51 4.58 -9.25
N MET A 8 1.45 4.98 -8.39
CA MET A 8 1.33 6.12 -7.48
C MET A 8 2.71 6.73 -7.21
N ILE A 9 2.71 7.97 -6.72
CA ILE A 9 3.93 8.64 -6.24
C ILE A 9 3.90 8.54 -4.72
N ALA A 10 4.85 7.80 -4.15
CA ALA A 10 5.01 7.72 -2.70
C ALA A 10 5.89 8.86 -2.19
N GLY A 11 5.45 9.47 -1.09
CA GLY A 11 6.20 10.49 -0.34
C GLY A 11 6.87 9.95 0.93
N PRO A 12 7.44 10.83 1.76
CA PRO A 12 8.20 10.46 2.95
C PRO A 12 7.33 10.10 4.15
N ASP A 13 6.00 10.12 4.02
CA ASP A 13 5.05 9.85 5.10
C ASP A 13 4.14 8.66 4.74
N VAL A 14 3.99 7.72 5.67
CA VAL A 14 3.20 6.48 5.44
C VAL A 14 1.72 6.75 5.25
N ALA A 15 1.10 7.54 6.14
CA ALA A 15 -0.34 7.78 6.13
C ALA A 15 -0.89 8.30 4.78
N PRO A 16 -0.38 9.39 4.19
CA PRO A 16 -0.90 9.88 2.91
C PRO A 16 -0.67 8.91 1.74
N ASN A 17 0.39 8.09 1.82
CA ASN A 17 0.64 7.03 0.84
C ASN A 17 -0.42 5.92 0.95
N LEU A 18 -0.79 5.51 2.17
CA LEU A 18 -1.86 4.53 2.39
C LEU A 18 -3.22 5.03 1.91
N ASP A 19 -3.55 6.31 2.13
CA ASP A 19 -4.80 6.91 1.63
C ASP A 19 -4.87 6.86 0.10
N THR A 20 -3.76 7.19 -0.57
CA THR A 20 -3.65 7.10 -2.02
C THR A 20 -3.79 5.66 -2.50
N ALA A 21 -3.09 4.71 -1.86
CA ALA A 21 -3.18 3.29 -2.17
C ALA A 21 -4.61 2.76 -2.00
N ALA A 22 -5.29 3.11 -0.91
CA ALA A 22 -6.66 2.67 -0.63
C ALA A 22 -7.63 3.11 -1.73
N ARG A 23 -7.55 4.38 -2.16
CA ARG A 23 -8.37 4.91 -3.26
C ARG A 23 -8.12 4.16 -4.57
N LEU A 24 -6.86 3.88 -4.91
CA LEU A 24 -6.49 3.21 -6.16
C LEU A 24 -6.86 1.72 -6.15
N ILE A 25 -6.66 1.03 -5.02
CA ILE A 25 -7.11 -0.36 -4.82
C ILE A 25 -8.63 -0.44 -4.93
N GLY A 26 -9.36 0.46 -4.25
CA GLY A 26 -10.83 0.52 -4.32
C GLY A 26 -11.34 0.71 -5.74
N ALA A 27 -10.72 1.61 -6.52
CA ALA A 27 -11.06 1.80 -7.92
C ALA A 27 -10.78 0.55 -8.78
N ALA A 28 -9.69 -0.17 -8.52
CA ALA A 28 -9.39 -1.43 -9.20
C ALA A 28 -10.40 -2.53 -8.84
N ALA A 29 -10.76 -2.66 -7.56
CA ALA A 29 -11.75 -3.62 -7.06
C ALA A 29 -13.14 -3.34 -7.64
N ALA A 30 -13.57 -2.07 -7.68
CA ALA A 30 -14.83 -1.65 -8.31
C ALA A 30 -14.89 -2.00 -9.82
N ARG A 31 -13.73 -2.06 -10.49
CA ARG A 31 -13.59 -2.53 -11.88
C ARG A 31 -13.47 -4.05 -12.01
N GLY A 32 -13.64 -4.79 -10.93
CA GLY A 32 -13.64 -6.25 -10.90
C GLY A 32 -12.24 -6.90 -10.84
N ALA A 33 -11.19 -6.16 -10.46
CA ALA A 33 -9.89 -6.78 -10.20
C ALA A 33 -9.98 -7.81 -9.07
N ARG A 34 -9.28 -8.93 -9.21
CA ARG A 34 -9.14 -10.00 -8.21
C ARG A 34 -7.70 -10.13 -7.68
N LEU A 35 -6.77 -9.42 -8.30
CA LEU A 35 -5.41 -9.21 -7.86
C LEU A 35 -5.04 -7.76 -8.15
N VAL A 36 -4.46 -7.08 -7.17
CA VAL A 36 -3.97 -5.71 -7.30
C VAL A 36 -2.51 -5.69 -6.85
N ALA A 37 -1.61 -5.29 -7.74
CA ALA A 37 -0.20 -5.10 -7.44
C ALA A 37 0.09 -3.63 -7.15
N LEU A 38 0.79 -3.35 -6.06
CA LEU A 38 1.28 -2.02 -5.68
C LEU A 38 2.74 -1.87 -6.11
N PRO A 39 3.24 -0.64 -6.34
CA PRO A 39 4.65 -0.42 -6.65
C PRO A 39 5.53 -0.78 -5.44
N GLU A 40 6.80 -1.09 -5.71
CA GLU A 40 7.80 -1.21 -4.67
C GLU A 40 7.89 0.10 -3.87
N TYR A 41 8.09 -0.01 -2.55
CA TYR A 41 8.11 1.14 -1.64
C TYR A 41 6.85 2.04 -1.69
N PHE A 42 5.68 1.51 -2.09
CA PHE A 42 4.43 2.27 -2.04
C PHE A 42 4.13 2.95 -0.70
N PRO A 43 4.52 2.44 0.49
CA PRO A 43 4.19 3.12 1.73
C PRO A 43 5.18 4.23 2.07
N LEU A 44 6.39 4.27 1.50
CA LEU A 44 7.43 5.20 1.96
C LEU A 44 8.60 5.37 0.97
N ILE A 45 8.78 6.57 0.40
CA ILE A 45 9.94 6.95 -0.42
C ILE A 45 10.48 8.32 0.03
N GLY A 46 11.80 8.51 0.01
CA GLY A 46 12.42 9.80 0.32
C GLY A 46 12.47 10.16 1.81
N ALA A 47 12.09 9.24 2.69
CA ALA A 47 12.20 9.41 4.13
C ALA A 47 13.64 9.24 4.64
N SER A 48 13.95 9.80 5.82
CA SER A 48 15.22 9.55 6.50
C SER A 48 15.35 8.07 6.89
N ASP A 49 16.58 7.61 7.10
CA ASP A 49 16.82 6.21 7.50
C ASP A 49 16.14 5.89 8.83
N GLN A 50 16.11 6.84 9.77
CA GLN A 50 15.39 6.67 11.04
C GLN A 50 13.90 6.42 10.83
N VAL A 51 13.26 7.17 9.92
CA VAL A 51 11.84 6.99 9.60
C VAL A 51 11.60 5.66 8.89
N ARG A 52 12.47 5.27 7.96
CA ARG A 52 12.40 3.94 7.31
C ARG A 52 12.55 2.79 8.31
N LEU A 53 13.50 2.92 9.24
CA LEU A 53 13.71 1.95 10.32
C LEU A 53 12.52 1.89 11.27
N ALA A 54 11.87 3.02 11.57
CA ALA A 54 10.69 3.05 12.41
C ALA A 54 9.45 2.42 11.72
N ALA A 55 9.36 2.55 10.39
CA ALA A 55 8.27 2.00 9.59
C ALA A 55 8.41 0.50 9.29
N ARG A 56 9.54 -0.13 9.65
CA ARG A 56 9.76 -1.56 9.41
C ARG A 56 8.79 -2.39 10.26
N GLU A 57 8.33 -3.49 9.70
CA GLU A 57 7.42 -4.41 10.39
C GLU A 57 8.01 -5.81 10.44
N SER A 58 7.67 -6.54 11.50
CA SER A 58 7.86 -7.98 11.53
C SER A 58 6.83 -8.64 10.62
N HIS A 59 7.22 -9.69 9.90
CA HIS A 59 6.27 -10.42 9.06
C HIS A 59 5.11 -10.97 9.90
N GLY A 60 3.88 -10.82 9.38
CA GLY A 60 2.65 -11.25 10.03
C GLY A 60 2.01 -10.23 10.98
N GLY A 61 2.58 -9.04 11.16
CA GLY A 61 1.98 -8.02 12.02
C GLY A 61 2.50 -6.62 11.79
N GLY A 62 1.59 -5.64 11.94
CA GLY A 62 1.91 -4.22 11.86
C GLY A 62 0.92 -3.46 10.98
N PRO A 63 0.85 -2.12 11.13
CA PRO A 63 -0.11 -1.27 10.42
C PRO A 63 -0.18 -1.44 8.89
N LEU A 64 0.95 -1.59 8.20
CA LEU A 64 1.02 -1.76 6.74
C LEU A 64 0.45 -3.11 6.31
N GLN A 65 0.81 -4.18 7.03
CA GLN A 65 0.27 -5.51 6.76
C GLN A 65 -1.22 -5.61 7.10
N ASP A 66 -1.64 -5.02 8.22
CA ASP A 66 -3.05 -4.95 8.61
C ASP A 66 -3.88 -4.15 7.59
N PHE A 67 -3.31 -3.05 7.08
CA PHE A 67 -3.88 -2.27 5.99
C PHE A 67 -4.06 -3.13 4.72
N LEU A 68 -3.00 -3.81 4.26
CA LEU A 68 -3.05 -4.65 3.06
C LEU A 68 -4.05 -5.81 3.21
N ALA A 69 -4.05 -6.48 4.36
CA ALA A 69 -5.00 -7.53 4.68
C ALA A 69 -6.45 -6.99 4.75
N GLY A 70 -6.64 -5.79 5.29
CA GLY A 70 -7.91 -5.10 5.32
C GLY A 70 -8.43 -4.73 3.92
N MET A 71 -7.55 -4.30 3.02
CA MET A 71 -7.92 -4.03 1.62
C MET A 71 -8.25 -5.31 0.86
N ALA A 72 -7.50 -6.40 1.07
CA ALA A 72 -7.71 -7.67 0.37
C ALA A 72 -9.03 -8.37 0.75
N ARG A 73 -9.61 -8.07 1.92
CA ARG A 73 -10.89 -8.62 2.38
C ARG A 73 -12.14 -7.91 1.82
N ARG A 74 -11.97 -6.73 1.22
CA ARG A 74 -13.07 -5.89 0.71
C ARG A 74 -13.27 -6.11 -0.79
#